data_AF-A0A501XJ99-F1
#
_entry.id   AF-A0A501XJ99-F1
#
_cell.length_a   1.000
_cell.length_b   1.000
_cell.length_c   1.000
_cell.angle_alpha   90.00
_cell.angle_beta   90.00
_cell.angle_gamma   90.00
#
_symmetry.space_group_name_H-M   'P 1'
#
loop_
_entity.id
_entity.type
_entity.pdbx_description
1 polymer ?
#
loop_
_entity_poly.entity_id
_entity_poly.type
_entity_poly.pdbx_seq_one_letter_code
_entity_poly.pdbx_strand_id
1 'polypeptide(L)'
;MDGQKDSKLVAIVPLSIDGFGRLAALHRLLALLHARAIPPDTRMSGQQRTRAAKMLRASDARAQGASQQDIARNLLRIAKQDRHNWQESSARFAVMALLRDARAMISGGYRKLLRHRIRP
;
A
#
# COMPACT_ATOMS: atom_id res chain seq x y z
N MET A 1 9.01 22.27 38.16
CA MET A 1 8.97 23.02 36.89
C MET A 1 9.69 22.14 35.88
N ASP A 2 9.00 21.48 34.96
CA ASP A 2 8.46 22.10 33.74
C ASP A 2 7.01 21.69 33.43
N GLY A 3 6.17 22.70 33.23
CA GLY A 3 4.83 22.55 32.69
C GLY A 3 4.90 22.20 31.21
N GLN A 4 4.56 20.95 30.88
CA GLN A 4 4.20 20.59 29.52
C GLN A 4 2.93 21.36 29.18
N LYS A 5 3.08 22.51 28.51
CA LYS A 5 1.96 23.28 27.97
C LYS A 5 1.11 22.32 27.16
N ASP A 6 -0.14 22.15 27.59
CA ASP A 6 -1.20 21.44 26.88
C ASP A 6 -1.48 22.20 25.57
N SER A 7 -0.62 21.96 24.58
CA SER A 7 -0.63 22.72 23.33
C SER A 7 -1.85 22.28 22.53
N LYS A 8 -2.89 23.12 22.53
CA LYS A 8 -4.09 22.89 21.73
C LYS A 8 -3.68 22.73 20.26
N LEU A 9 -3.88 21.52 19.73
CA LEU A 9 -3.61 21.23 18.32
C LEU A 9 -4.72 21.84 17.47
N VAL A 10 -4.32 22.53 16.40
CA VAL A 10 -5.23 23.13 15.41
C VAL A 10 -4.90 22.56 14.04
N ALA A 11 -5.94 22.25 13.26
CA ALA A 11 -5.80 21.83 11.88
C ALA A 11 -6.58 22.78 10.95
N ILE A 12 -5.90 23.32 9.94
CA ILE A 12 -6.52 24.16 8.91
C ILE A 12 -6.71 23.30 7.66
N VAL A 13 -7.95 23.18 7.18
CA VAL A 13 -8.29 22.38 6.00
C VAL A 13 -8.85 23.28 4.90
N PRO A 14 -8.13 23.42 3.77
CA PRO A 14 -8.69 24.05 2.59
C PRO A 14 -9.93 23.32 2.09
N LEU A 15 -10.98 24.08 1.77
CA LEU A 15 -12.24 23.56 1.24
C LEU A 15 -12.11 23.29 -0.28
N SER A 16 -11.31 22.30 -0.64
CA SER A 16 -11.23 21.77 -2.01
C SER A 16 -11.83 20.37 -2.09
N ILE A 17 -11.92 19.79 -3.29
CA ILE A 17 -12.39 18.41 -3.48
C ILE A 17 -11.55 17.39 -2.69
N ASP A 18 -10.24 17.62 -2.55
CA ASP A 18 -9.36 16.81 -1.72
C ASP A 18 -9.60 17.00 -0.20
N GLY A 19 -10.35 18.03 0.18
CA GLY A 19 -10.68 18.40 1.56
C GLY A 19 -11.40 17.29 2.32
N PHE A 20 -12.29 16.53 1.67
CA PHE A 20 -12.93 15.37 2.29
C PHE A 20 -11.92 14.30 2.71
N GLY A 21 -10.90 14.05 1.88
CA GLY A 21 -9.81 13.14 2.22
C GLY A 21 -8.97 13.61 3.41
N ARG A 22 -8.84 14.93 3.59
CA ARG A 22 -8.16 15.57 4.73
C ARG A 22 -9.00 15.50 6.00
N LEU A 23 -10.31 15.75 5.92
CA LEU A 23 -11.24 15.61 7.04
C LEU A 23 -11.27 14.18 7.57
N ALA A 24 -11.33 13.18 6.68
CA ALA A 24 -11.24 11.78 7.08
C ALA A 24 -9.91 11.44 7.79
N ALA A 25 -8.79 12.00 7.33
CA ALA A 25 -7.50 11.82 7.99
C ALA A 25 -7.45 12.50 9.37
N LEU A 26 -8.01 13.71 9.49
CA LEU A 26 -8.10 14.42 10.76
C LEU A 26 -9.00 13.70 11.76
N HIS A 27 -10.12 13.13 11.32
CA HIS A 27 -10.97 12.31 12.19
C HIS A 27 -10.19 11.12 12.74
N ARG A 28 -9.41 10.41 11.91
CA ARG A 28 -8.54 9.32 12.39
C ARG A 28 -7.45 9.79 13.35
N LEU A 29 -6.84 10.94 13.08
CA LEU A 29 -5.85 11.54 13.98
C LEU A 29 -6.47 11.91 15.34
N LEU A 30 -7.63 12.56 15.33
CA LEU A 30 -8.34 12.95 16.54
C LEU A 30 -8.77 11.72 17.35
N ALA A 31 -9.26 10.67 16.68
CA ALA A 31 -9.58 9.41 17.33
C ALA A 31 -8.34 8.80 18.01
N LEU A 32 -7.19 8.79 17.35
CA LEU A 32 -5.93 8.32 17.93
C LEU A 32 -5.50 9.15 19.15
N LEU A 33 -5.52 10.48 19.05
CA LEU A 33 -5.11 11.40 20.12
C LEU A 33 -5.96 11.25 21.38
N HIS A 34 -7.24 10.90 21.23
CA HIS A 34 -8.18 10.71 22.33
C HIS A 34 -8.46 9.23 22.66
N ALA A 35 -7.60 8.31 22.21
CA ALA A 35 -7.72 6.86 22.46
C ALA A 35 -9.11 6.28 22.11
N ARG A 36 -9.73 6.78 21.04
CA ARG A 36 -11.00 6.29 20.48
C ARG A 36 -10.74 5.27 19.36
N ALA A 37 -11.77 4.50 19.04
CA ALA A 37 -11.75 3.59 17.89
C ALA A 37 -11.45 4.37 16.59
N ILE A 38 -10.42 3.96 15.87
CA ILE A 38 -9.95 4.66 14.67
C ILE A 38 -10.82 4.24 13.47
N PRO A 39 -11.48 5.19 12.77
CA PRO A 39 -12.25 4.89 11.57
C PRO A 39 -11.41 4.21 10.47
N PRO A 40 -11.98 3.30 9.66
CA PRO A 40 -11.23 2.59 8.63
C PRO A 40 -10.72 3.53 7.52
N ASP A 41 -9.60 3.16 6.89
CA ASP A 41 -9.13 3.85 5.68
C ASP A 41 -9.68 3.23 4.41
N THR A 42 -10.62 3.94 3.79
CA THR A 42 -11.36 3.49 2.60
C THR A 42 -10.71 3.91 1.28
N ARG A 43 -9.51 4.53 1.31
CA ARG A 43 -8.76 4.89 0.10
C ARG A 43 -8.36 3.70 -0.77
N MET A 44 -8.28 2.51 -0.17
CA MET A 44 -7.95 1.27 -0.87
C MET A 44 -8.91 0.16 -0.46
N SER A 45 -9.37 -0.62 -1.43
CA SER A 45 -10.06 -1.88 -1.13
C SER A 45 -9.08 -2.88 -0.50
N GLY A 46 -9.60 -3.86 0.24
CA GLY A 46 -8.79 -4.95 0.78
C GLY A 46 -7.97 -5.68 -0.29
N GLN A 47 -8.55 -5.90 -1.47
CA GLN A 47 -7.86 -6.51 -2.61
C GLN A 47 -6.69 -5.64 -3.12
N GLN A 48 -6.88 -4.32 -3.23
CA GLN A 48 -5.82 -3.39 -3.62
C GLN A 48 -4.70 -3.38 -2.59
N ARG A 49 -5.03 -3.41 -1.29
CA ARG A 49 -4.04 -3.45 -0.21
C ARG A 49 -3.22 -4.73 -0.23
N THR A 50 -3.88 -5.87 -0.40
CA THR A 50 -3.22 -7.18 -0.55
C THR A 50 -2.32 -7.21 -1.78
N ARG A 51 -2.77 -6.67 -2.92
CA ARG A 51 -1.95 -6.58 -4.13
C ARG A 51 -0.72 -5.69 -3.91
N ALA A 52 -0.88 -4.53 -3.28
CA ALA A 52 0.24 -3.62 -2.96
C ALA A 52 1.27 -4.29 -2.03
N ALA A 53 0.81 -5.03 -1.02
CA ALA A 53 1.69 -5.81 -0.14
C ALA A 53 2.47 -6.88 -0.92
N LYS A 54 1.81 -7.57 -1.87
CA LYS A 54 2.48 -8.54 -2.76
C LYS A 54 3.51 -7.87 -3.67
N MET A 55 3.19 -6.71 -4.23
CA MET A 55 4.11 -5.92 -5.05
C MET A 55 5.37 -5.54 -4.27
N LEU A 56 5.21 -5.04 -3.04
CA LEU A 56 6.33 -4.69 -2.16
C LEU A 56 7.21 -5.90 -1.85
N ARG A 57 6.60 -7.00 -1.36
CA ARG A 57 7.34 -8.25 -1.07
C ARG A 57 8.06 -8.82 -2.30
N ALA A 58 7.45 -8.78 -3.48
CA ALA A 58 8.09 -9.22 -4.72
C ALA A 58 9.31 -8.34 -5.07
N SER A 59 9.19 -7.02 -4.89
CA SER A 59 10.29 -6.09 -5.09
C SER A 59 11.44 -6.35 -4.12
N ASP A 60 11.14 -6.53 -2.84
CA ASP A 60 12.15 -6.80 -1.79
C ASP A 60 12.88 -8.11 -2.07
N ALA A 61 12.13 -9.18 -2.38
CA ALA A 61 12.72 -10.47 -2.75
C ALA A 61 13.61 -10.35 -4.00
N ARG A 62 13.18 -9.56 -5.01
CA ARG A 62 13.99 -9.34 -6.21
C ARG A 62 15.26 -8.56 -5.91
N ALA A 63 15.21 -7.56 -5.02
CA ALA A 63 16.38 -6.83 -4.55
C ALA A 63 17.36 -7.72 -3.79
N GLN A 64 16.87 -8.77 -3.11
CA GLN A 64 17.68 -9.80 -2.45
C GLN A 64 18.16 -10.92 -3.41
N GLY A 65 17.98 -10.75 -4.73
CA GLY A 65 18.48 -11.70 -5.73
C GLY A 65 17.56 -12.88 -6.03
N ALA A 66 16.37 -12.97 -5.43
CA ALA A 66 15.43 -14.06 -5.71
C ALA A 66 15.04 -14.11 -7.20
N SER A 67 14.91 -15.32 -7.74
CA SER A 67 14.37 -15.51 -9.09
C SER A 67 12.86 -15.28 -9.11
N GLN A 68 12.28 -15.02 -10.29
CA GLN A 68 10.82 -14.91 -10.42
C GLN A 68 10.09 -16.18 -9.98
N GLN A 69 10.71 -17.35 -10.16
CA GLN A 69 10.14 -18.62 -9.73
C GLN A 69 10.17 -18.76 -8.21
N ASP A 70 11.26 -18.34 -7.55
CA ASP A 70 11.32 -18.31 -6.08
C ASP A 70 10.29 -17.36 -5.49
N ILE A 71 10.10 -16.19 -6.12
CA ILE A 71 9.04 -15.24 -5.74
C ILE A 71 7.66 -15.89 -5.93
N ALA A 72 7.40 -16.56 -7.05
CA ALA A 72 6.13 -17.23 -7.29
C ALA A 72 5.84 -18.33 -6.25
N ARG A 73 6.82 -19.19 -5.94
CA ARG A 73 6.66 -20.24 -4.93
C ARG A 73 6.27 -19.67 -3.57
N ASN A 74 6.98 -18.64 -3.12
CA ASN A 74 6.76 -18.07 -1.79
C ASN A 74 5.50 -17.19 -1.73
N LEU A 75 5.25 -16.38 -2.76
CA LEU A 75 4.20 -15.35 -2.73
C LEU A 75 2.85 -15.84 -3.25
N LEU A 76 2.86 -16.79 -4.19
CA LEU A 76 1.67 -17.40 -4.79
C LEU A 76 1.43 -18.84 -4.30
N ARG A 77 2.33 -19.38 -3.47
CA ARG A 77 2.23 -20.72 -2.86
C ARG A 77 2.11 -21.84 -3.91
N ILE A 78 2.87 -21.72 -5.00
CA ILE A 78 2.94 -22.74 -6.05
C ILE A 78 4.14 -23.68 -5.85
N ALA A 79 4.05 -24.90 -6.38
CA ALA A 79 5.17 -25.84 -6.38
C ALA A 79 6.30 -25.38 -7.31
N LYS A 80 7.51 -25.94 -7.11
CA LYS A 80 8.62 -25.75 -8.06
C LYS A 80 8.25 -26.41 -9.40
N GLN A 81 8.47 -25.69 -10.49
CA GLN A 81 8.24 -26.19 -11.84
C GLN A 81 9.59 -26.40 -12.51
N ASP A 82 9.67 -27.32 -13.48
CA ASP A 82 10.84 -27.37 -14.37
C ASP A 82 10.90 -26.13 -15.29
N ARG A 83 11.94 -26.08 -16.12
CA ARG A 83 12.19 -24.94 -16.99
C ARG A 83 11.08 -24.72 -18.02
N HIS A 84 10.57 -25.78 -18.64
CA HIS A 84 9.58 -25.68 -19.71
C HIS A 84 8.23 -25.23 -19.14
N ASN A 85 7.77 -25.92 -18.09
CA ASN A 85 6.56 -25.57 -17.36
C ASN A 85 6.61 -24.16 -16.77
N TRP A 86 7.79 -23.68 -16.38
CA TRP A 86 7.95 -22.31 -15.90
C TRP A 86 7.78 -21.24 -16.99
N GLN A 87 8.19 -21.51 -18.24
CA GLN A 87 8.09 -20.51 -19.32
C GLN A 87 6.65 -20.18 -19.68
N GLU A 88 5.78 -21.18 -19.65
CA GLU A 88 4.35 -21.05 -20.00
C GLU A 88 3.47 -20.79 -18.77
N SER A 89 4.07 -20.71 -17.58
CA SER A 89 3.34 -20.56 -16.32
C SER A 89 2.62 -19.23 -16.20
N SER A 90 1.32 -19.25 -15.92
CA SER A 90 0.56 -18.06 -15.54
C SER A 90 1.15 -17.36 -14.30
N ALA A 91 1.78 -18.11 -13.39
CA ALA A 91 2.45 -17.57 -12.22
C ALA A 91 3.67 -16.71 -12.58
N ARG A 92 4.39 -17.05 -13.67
CA ARG A 92 5.48 -16.22 -14.20
C ARG A 92 4.97 -14.86 -14.61
N PHE A 93 3.89 -14.82 -15.41
CA PHE A 93 3.27 -13.56 -15.83
C PHE A 93 2.71 -12.76 -14.64
N ALA A 94 2.11 -13.43 -13.66
CA ALA A 94 1.64 -12.79 -12.44
C ALA A 94 2.78 -12.10 -11.66
N VAL A 95 3.92 -12.79 -11.49
CA VAL A 95 5.10 -12.19 -10.84
C VAL A 95 5.70 -11.06 -11.67
N MET A 96 5.79 -11.20 -12.99
CA MET A 96 6.24 -10.12 -13.88
C MET A 96 5.37 -8.87 -13.74
N ALA A 97 4.04 -9.03 -13.70
CA ALA A 97 3.11 -7.93 -13.48
C ALA A 97 3.30 -7.29 -12.11
N LEU A 98 3.44 -8.09 -11.04
CA LEU A 98 3.72 -7.57 -9.69
C LEU A 98 5.00 -6.74 -9.64
N LEU A 99 6.10 -7.23 -10.24
CA LEU A 99 7.38 -6.53 -10.27
C LEU A 99 7.32 -5.23 -11.08
N ARG A 100 6.64 -5.25 -12.23
CA ARG A 100 6.42 -4.07 -13.07
C ARG A 100 5.61 -3.02 -12.32
N ASP A 101 4.49 -3.41 -11.74
CA ASP A 101 3.62 -2.52 -10.99
C ASP A 101 4.35 -1.98 -9.74
N ALA A 102 5.17 -2.81 -9.08
CA ALA A 102 5.95 -2.42 -7.91
C ALA A 102 6.94 -1.31 -8.27
N ARG A 103 7.65 -1.47 -9.38
CA ARG A 103 8.58 -0.45 -9.89
C ARG A 103 7.87 0.87 -10.17
N ALA A 104 6.70 0.82 -10.81
CA ALA A 104 5.90 2.02 -11.08
C ALA A 104 5.41 2.71 -9.79
N MET A 105 5.10 1.94 -8.75
CA MET A 105 4.74 2.48 -7.44
C MET A 105 5.93 3.13 -6.73
N ILE A 106 7.08 2.46 -6.71
CA ILE A 106 8.32 2.96 -6.09
C ILE A 106 8.82 4.21 -6.79
N SER A 107 8.72 4.29 -8.11
CA SER A 107 9.13 5.45 -8.92
C SER A 107 8.18 6.66 -8.82
N GLY A 108 7.47 6.82 -7.68
CA GLY A 108 6.57 7.94 -7.40
C GLY A 108 5.08 7.64 -7.54
N GLY A 109 4.70 6.47 -8.07
CA GLY A 109 3.29 6.06 -8.16
C GLY A 109 2.59 5.96 -6.81
N TYR A 110 3.33 5.69 -5.72
CA TYR A 110 2.81 5.63 -4.35
C TYR A 110 2.05 6.89 -3.91
N ARG A 111 2.38 8.06 -4.47
CA ARG A 111 1.71 9.33 -4.15
C ARG A 111 0.21 9.30 -4.46
N LYS A 112 -0.21 8.44 -5.40
CA LYS A 112 -1.62 8.23 -5.73
C LYS A 112 -2.40 7.57 -4.59
N LEU A 113 -1.74 6.81 -3.70
CA LEU A 113 -2.37 6.19 -2.53
C LEU A 113 -2.79 7.22 -1.47
N LEU A 114 -2.16 8.39 -1.48
CA LEU A 114 -2.47 9.47 -0.54
C LEU A 114 -3.72 10.25 -0.95
N ARG A 115 -4.19 10.07 -2.18
CA ARG A 115 -5.37 10.75 -2.71
C ARG A 115 -6.60 9.89 -2.48
N HIS A 116 -7.60 10.46 -1.83
CA HIS A 116 -8.91 9.83 -1.79
C HIS A 116 -9.54 9.99 -3.17
N ARG A 117 -9.66 8.88 -3.90
CA ARG A 117 -10.28 8.90 -5.23
C ARG A 117 -11.80 8.97 -5.03
N ILE A 118 -12.30 10.17 -4.78
CA ILE A 118 -13.74 10.44 -4.72
C ILE A 118 -14.24 10.24 -6.15
N ARG A 119 -15.02 9.18 -6.38
CA ARG A 119 -15.82 9.10 -7.61
C ARG A 119 -16.88 10.20 -7.48
N PRO A 120 -17.09 11.02 -8.52
CA PRO A 120 -18.16 12.01 -8.51
C PRO A 120 -19.52 11.35 -8.30
#